data_AF-A0AAW0HG82-F1
#
_entry.id   AF-A0AAW0HG82-F1
#
_cell.length_a   1.000
_cell.length_b   1.000
_cell.length_c   1.000
_cell.angle_alpha   90.00
_cell.angle_beta   90.00
_cell.angle_gamma   90.00
#
_symmetry.space_group_name_H-M   'P 1'
#
loop_
_entity.id
_entity.type
_entity.pdbx_description
1 polymer ?
#
loop_
_entity_poly.entity_id
_entity_poly.type
_entity_poly.pdbx_seq_one_letter_code
_entity_poly.pdbx_strand_id
1 'polypeptide(L)'
;MKSVKLEWVLGNTTAAQELCEEALRHYEDFPKLWMMKGQIEEQEELLKKCPHSTPLWLLLSRLEEKIGQLTRARAILEKSRLKNPKNPGLWLESVRLEYRAGLKNIANTLMAKALQECPNSGILWSEAVFLEARPQRKTKSVDALKKCEHDPHVLLAVAKLFWSERKITKAREWFHRTVKIDSDLGDAWAFFYKFELQHGTEEQQEEVRKRCENAEPRHGELWCAVSKDITNWQRKIGEILVLVAARIKNTF
;
A
#
# COMPACT_ATOMS: atom_id res chain seq x y z
N MET A 1 -11.69 2.85 -20.74
CA MET A 1 -11.42 2.31 -19.38
C MET A 1 -12.45 1.27 -18.94
N LYS A 2 -13.76 1.58 -18.93
CA LYS A 2 -14.78 0.58 -18.55
C LYS A 2 -14.86 -0.60 -19.54
N SER A 3 -14.67 -0.33 -20.83
CA SER A 3 -14.57 -1.33 -21.90
C SER A 3 -13.39 -2.29 -21.72
N VAL A 4 -12.17 -1.75 -21.58
CA VAL A 4 -10.95 -2.52 -21.28
C VAL A 4 -11.13 -3.40 -20.05
N LYS A 5 -11.67 -2.84 -18.96
CA LYS A 5 -11.94 -3.60 -17.73
C LYS A 5 -12.94 -4.73 -17.92
N LEU A 6 -13.93 -4.56 -18.79
CA LEU A 6 -14.95 -5.57 -19.04
C LEU A 6 -14.35 -6.78 -19.76
N GLU A 7 -13.64 -6.57 -20.87
CA GLU A 7 -12.96 -7.66 -21.60
C GLU A 7 -11.91 -8.35 -20.73
N TRP A 8 -11.24 -7.59 -19.87
CA TRP A 8 -10.26 -8.14 -18.94
C TRP A 8 -10.89 -9.03 -17.85
N VAL A 9 -12.07 -8.67 -17.35
CA VAL A 9 -12.85 -9.53 -16.42
C VAL A 9 -13.33 -10.80 -17.13
N LEU A 10 -13.67 -10.71 -18.41
CA LEU A 10 -14.12 -11.84 -19.21
C LEU A 10 -12.98 -12.79 -19.63
N GLY A 11 -11.72 -12.43 -19.36
CA GLY A 11 -10.55 -13.24 -19.70
C GLY A 11 -10.07 -13.09 -21.15
N ASN A 12 -10.67 -12.18 -21.92
CA ASN A 12 -10.29 -11.89 -23.30
C ASN A 12 -9.09 -10.93 -23.32
N THR A 13 -7.89 -11.45 -23.07
CA THR A 13 -6.67 -10.64 -22.96
C THR A 13 -6.31 -9.94 -24.28
N THR A 14 -6.54 -10.57 -25.42
CA THR A 14 -6.26 -10.01 -26.76
C THR A 14 -7.15 -8.82 -27.08
N ALA A 15 -8.47 -8.95 -26.89
CA ALA A 15 -9.42 -7.86 -27.09
C ALA A 15 -9.16 -6.71 -26.08
N ALA A 16 -8.80 -7.05 -24.84
CA ALA A 16 -8.42 -6.04 -23.85
C ALA A 16 -7.15 -5.26 -24.26
N GLN A 17 -6.18 -5.91 -24.92
CA GLN A 17 -4.99 -5.26 -25.47
C GLN A 17 -5.35 -4.30 -26.61
N GLU A 18 -6.11 -4.75 -27.60
CA GLU A 18 -6.53 -3.93 -28.73
C GLU A 18 -7.28 -2.68 -28.26
N LEU A 19 -8.24 -2.86 -27.34
CA LEU A 19 -8.96 -1.74 -26.72
C LEU A 19 -8.06 -0.80 -25.91
N CYS A 20 -7.01 -1.34 -25.28
CA CYS A 20 -6.00 -0.54 -24.58
C CYS A 20 -5.17 0.29 -25.57
N GLU A 21 -4.74 -0.31 -26.69
CA GLU A 21 -3.97 0.37 -27.72
C GLU A 21 -4.77 1.45 -28.43
N GLU A 22 -6.01 1.16 -28.80
CA GLU A 22 -6.93 2.14 -29.37
C GLU A 22 -7.18 3.29 -28.40
N ALA A 23 -7.44 2.98 -27.12
CA ALA A 23 -7.64 4.01 -26.11
C ALA A 23 -6.38 4.87 -25.90
N LEU A 24 -5.20 4.28 -25.99
CA LEU A 24 -3.93 5.00 -25.88
C LEU A 24 -3.64 5.86 -27.10
N ARG A 25 -4.04 5.46 -28.32
CA ARG A 25 -3.93 6.32 -29.52
C ARG A 25 -4.71 7.62 -29.36
N HIS A 26 -5.83 7.59 -28.66
CA HIS A 26 -6.65 8.79 -28.40
C HIS A 26 -6.23 9.55 -27.13
N TYR A 27 -5.72 8.86 -26.11
CA TYR A 27 -5.40 9.44 -24.80
C TYR A 27 -4.02 9.00 -24.31
N GLU A 28 -2.97 9.50 -24.96
CA GLU A 28 -1.58 9.11 -24.67
C GLU A 28 -1.09 9.55 -23.28
N ASP A 29 -1.61 10.64 -22.73
CA ASP A 29 -1.13 11.20 -21.45
C ASP A 29 -1.79 10.56 -20.21
N PHE A 30 -2.77 9.65 -20.39
CA PHE A 30 -3.56 9.16 -19.28
C PHE A 30 -2.92 7.93 -18.59
N PRO A 31 -2.36 8.05 -17.36
CA PRO A 31 -1.48 7.03 -16.79
C PRO A 31 -2.20 5.73 -16.41
N LYS A 32 -3.52 5.77 -16.20
CA LYS A 32 -4.29 4.59 -15.78
C LYS A 32 -4.59 3.62 -16.93
N LEU A 33 -4.62 4.10 -18.17
CA LEU A 33 -4.64 3.23 -19.35
C LEU A 33 -3.30 2.50 -19.50
N TRP A 34 -2.20 3.21 -19.26
CA TRP A 34 -0.86 2.61 -19.20
C TRP A 34 -0.71 1.61 -18.06
N MET A 35 -1.27 1.87 -16.87
CA MET A 35 -1.28 0.85 -15.80
C MET A 35 -2.02 -0.42 -16.22
N MET A 36 -3.18 -0.28 -16.88
CA MET A 36 -3.93 -1.44 -17.40
C MET A 36 -3.13 -2.18 -18.47
N LYS A 37 -2.54 -1.45 -19.42
CA LYS A 37 -1.67 -2.04 -20.45
C LYS A 37 -0.47 -2.73 -19.82
N GLY A 38 0.22 -2.11 -18.85
CA GLY A 38 1.39 -2.69 -18.18
C GLY A 38 1.10 -3.88 -17.25
N GLN A 39 -0.15 -4.02 -16.78
CA GLN A 39 -0.60 -5.24 -16.09
C GLN A 39 -0.85 -6.40 -17.06
N ILE A 40 -1.00 -6.11 -18.37
CA ILE A 40 -1.25 -7.09 -19.43
C ILE A 40 0.03 -7.37 -20.24
N GLU A 41 0.84 -6.34 -20.51
CA GLU A 41 2.07 -6.37 -21.30
C GLU A 41 3.24 -5.86 -20.46
N GLU A 42 4.16 -6.76 -20.15
CA GLU A 42 5.39 -6.49 -19.41
C GLU A 42 6.39 -5.63 -20.24
N GLN A 43 6.06 -4.37 -20.54
CA GLN A 43 6.89 -3.52 -21.42
C GLN A 43 7.39 -2.23 -20.78
N GLU A 44 8.68 -1.91 -20.98
CA GLU A 44 9.34 -0.71 -20.45
C GLU A 44 8.92 0.61 -21.12
N GLU A 45 8.31 0.57 -22.31
CA GLU A 45 7.96 1.78 -23.08
C GLU A 45 6.97 2.70 -22.36
N LEU A 46 6.23 2.15 -21.39
CA LEU A 46 5.32 2.84 -20.47
C LEU A 46 5.92 4.10 -19.83
N LEU A 47 7.20 4.03 -19.42
CA LEU A 47 7.87 5.09 -18.66
C LEU A 47 8.33 6.29 -19.49
N LYS A 48 8.44 6.12 -20.82
CA LYS A 48 8.85 7.21 -21.72
C LYS A 48 7.73 8.22 -21.89
N LYS A 49 6.47 7.77 -21.87
CA LYS A 49 5.30 8.60 -22.13
C LYS A 49 4.73 9.29 -20.88
N CYS A 50 4.71 8.63 -19.72
CA CYS A 50 4.19 9.22 -18.46
C CYS A 50 5.22 9.26 -17.32
N PRO A 51 6.27 10.11 -17.39
CA PRO A 51 7.41 10.08 -16.46
C PRO A 51 7.07 10.50 -15.02
N HIS A 52 5.98 11.24 -14.80
CA HIS A 52 5.61 11.77 -13.47
C HIS A 52 4.66 10.87 -12.68
N SER A 53 4.19 9.78 -13.28
CA SER A 53 3.20 8.90 -12.65
C SER A 53 3.86 7.93 -11.67
N THR A 54 3.77 8.22 -10.37
CA THR A 54 4.37 7.36 -9.32
C THR A 54 3.84 5.93 -9.31
N PRO A 55 2.54 5.65 -9.51
CA PRO A 55 2.06 4.27 -9.48
C PRO A 55 2.62 3.41 -10.61
N LEU A 56 2.95 4.01 -11.75
CA LEU A 56 3.53 3.31 -12.89
C LEU A 56 4.99 2.88 -12.60
N TRP A 57 5.78 3.76 -11.97
CA TRP A 57 7.12 3.42 -11.50
C TRP A 57 7.09 2.28 -10.47
N LEU A 58 6.12 2.31 -9.55
CA LEU A 58 5.94 1.24 -8.57
C LEU A 58 5.57 -0.10 -9.24
N LEU A 59 4.67 -0.06 -10.22
CA LEU A 59 4.26 -1.25 -10.96
C LEU A 59 5.44 -1.89 -11.70
N LEU A 60 6.23 -1.08 -12.41
CA LEU A 60 7.40 -1.59 -13.14
C LEU A 60 8.48 -2.13 -12.19
N SER A 61 8.75 -1.44 -11.08
CA SER A 61 9.70 -1.94 -10.08
C SER A 61 9.30 -3.31 -9.54
N ARG A 62 8.01 -3.52 -9.25
CA ARG A 62 7.50 -4.80 -8.74
C ARG A 62 7.53 -5.90 -9.81
N LEU A 63 7.37 -5.54 -11.08
CA LEU A 63 7.45 -6.45 -12.20
C LEU A 63 8.89 -6.97 -12.37
N GLU A 64 9.87 -6.06 -12.42
CA GLU A 64 11.28 -6.45 -12.55
C GLU A 64 11.79 -7.24 -11.34
N GLU A 65 11.29 -6.92 -10.13
CA GLU A 65 11.55 -7.72 -8.93
C GLU A 65 10.98 -9.14 -9.05
N LYS A 66 9.77 -9.32 -9.60
CA LYS A 66 9.17 -10.64 -9.83
C LYS A 66 9.93 -11.48 -10.86
N ILE A 67 10.52 -10.84 -11.87
CA ILE A 67 11.39 -11.49 -12.86
C ILE A 67 12.76 -11.88 -12.23
N GLY A 68 13.07 -11.37 -11.03
CA GLY A 68 14.32 -11.63 -10.33
C GLY A 68 15.45 -10.65 -10.69
N GLN A 69 15.16 -9.62 -11.49
CA GLN A 69 16.12 -8.59 -11.91
C GLN A 69 16.19 -7.45 -10.88
N LEU A 70 16.67 -7.78 -9.69
CA LEU A 70 16.66 -6.86 -8.55
C LEU A 70 17.51 -5.59 -8.80
N THR A 71 18.63 -5.73 -9.51
CA THR A 71 19.49 -4.60 -9.89
C THR A 71 18.78 -3.62 -10.82
N ARG A 72 17.98 -4.13 -11.77
CA ARG A 72 17.18 -3.31 -12.68
C ARG A 72 16.05 -2.61 -11.93
N ALA A 73 15.36 -3.31 -11.03
CA ALA A 73 14.34 -2.72 -10.19
C ALA A 73 14.90 -1.55 -9.33
N ARG A 74 16.10 -1.69 -8.76
CA ARG A 74 16.80 -0.58 -8.08
C ARG A 74 17.06 0.61 -9.00
N ALA A 75 17.61 0.36 -10.19
CA ALA A 75 17.93 1.42 -11.16
C ALA A 75 16.66 2.17 -11.60
N ILE A 76 15.54 1.46 -11.78
CA ILE A 76 14.23 2.03 -12.09
C ILE A 76 13.74 2.92 -10.94
N LEU A 77 13.82 2.44 -9.69
CA LEU A 77 13.43 3.25 -8.53
C LEU A 77 14.34 4.47 -8.33
N GLU A 78 15.65 4.35 -8.52
CA GLU A 78 16.57 5.48 -8.50
C GLU A 78 16.21 6.54 -9.55
N LYS A 79 15.97 6.11 -10.80
CA LYS A 79 15.53 6.98 -11.88
C LYS A 79 14.17 7.63 -11.56
N SER A 80 13.26 6.90 -10.91
CA SER A 80 11.96 7.41 -10.50
C SER A 80 12.09 8.52 -9.46
N ARG A 81 13.00 8.38 -8.48
CA ARG A 81 13.26 9.39 -7.44
C ARG A 81 13.94 10.63 -8.00
N LEU A 82 14.81 10.48 -9.00
CA LEU A 82 15.40 11.61 -9.71
C LEU A 82 14.36 12.39 -10.52
N LYS A 83 13.43 11.70 -11.19
CA LYS A 83 12.36 12.34 -11.97
C LYS A 83 11.25 12.94 -11.11
N ASN A 84 10.93 12.31 -9.98
CA ASN A 84 9.90 12.74 -9.04
C ASN A 84 10.52 12.87 -7.63
N PRO A 85 11.29 13.94 -7.39
CA PRO A 85 11.96 14.15 -6.10
C PRO A 85 10.93 14.37 -4.99
N LYS A 86 11.33 14.08 -3.74
CA LYS A 86 10.51 14.28 -2.53
C LYS A 86 9.18 13.51 -2.52
N ASN A 87 9.08 12.40 -3.27
CA ASN A 87 7.90 11.55 -3.21
C ASN A 87 8.07 10.40 -2.21
N PRO A 88 7.27 10.34 -1.13
CA PRO A 88 7.44 9.33 -0.11
C PRO A 88 7.06 7.91 -0.58
N GLY A 89 6.16 7.77 -1.56
CA GLY A 89 5.76 6.45 -2.08
C GLY A 89 6.90 5.74 -2.82
N LEU A 90 7.70 6.49 -3.59
CA LEU A 90 8.86 5.94 -4.30
C LEU A 90 9.98 5.55 -3.32
N TRP A 91 10.21 6.38 -2.30
CA TRP A 91 11.13 6.07 -1.21
C TRP A 91 10.71 4.81 -0.44
N LEU A 92 9.43 4.68 -0.10
CA LEU A 92 8.89 3.54 0.62
C LEU A 92 9.11 2.23 -0.15
N GLU A 93 8.82 2.21 -1.45
CA GLU A 93 9.04 1.02 -2.28
C GLU A 93 10.52 0.66 -2.39
N SER A 94 11.40 1.67 -2.48
CA SER A 94 12.86 1.46 -2.50
C SER A 94 13.35 0.78 -1.23
N VAL A 95 12.84 1.22 -0.07
CA VAL A 95 13.17 0.60 1.21
C VAL A 95 12.63 -0.83 1.29
N ARG A 96 11.39 -1.05 0.84
CA ARG A 96 10.76 -2.38 0.85
C ARG A 96 11.42 -3.37 -0.11
N LEU A 97 11.95 -2.90 -1.23
CA LEU A 97 12.70 -3.72 -2.17
C LEU A 97 13.96 -4.27 -1.49
N GLU A 98 14.77 -3.42 -0.86
CA GLU A 98 15.98 -3.88 -0.16
C GLU A 98 15.64 -4.76 1.06
N TYR A 99 14.54 -4.44 1.76
CA TYR A 99 14.08 -5.27 2.87
C TYR A 99 13.69 -6.68 2.41
N ARG A 100 12.96 -6.80 1.30
CA ARG A 100 12.60 -8.09 0.67
C ARG A 100 13.82 -8.83 0.14
N ALA A 101 14.86 -8.12 -0.31
CA ALA A 101 16.14 -8.68 -0.70
C ALA A 101 16.97 -9.23 0.49
N GLY A 102 16.55 -8.99 1.73
CA GLY A 102 17.31 -9.33 2.94
C GLY A 102 18.38 -8.32 3.34
N LEU A 103 18.52 -7.21 2.61
CA LEU A 103 19.55 -6.17 2.81
C LEU A 103 19.08 -5.11 3.80
N LYS A 104 18.81 -5.54 5.05
CA LYS A 104 18.24 -4.69 6.11
C LYS A 104 19.05 -3.43 6.42
N ASN A 105 20.38 -3.53 6.37
CA ASN A 105 21.27 -2.39 6.64
C ASN A 105 21.07 -1.28 5.60
N ILE A 106 21.00 -1.67 4.32
CA ILE A 106 20.79 -0.74 3.21
C ILE A 106 19.38 -0.15 3.29
N ALA A 107 18.38 -0.98 3.60
CA ALA A 107 17.00 -0.53 3.81
C ALA A 107 16.91 0.56 4.91
N ASN A 108 17.61 0.37 6.03
CA ASN A 108 17.67 1.36 7.11
C ASN A 108 18.38 2.65 6.68
N THR A 109 19.49 2.56 5.95
CA THR A 109 20.17 3.75 5.40
C THR A 109 19.29 4.51 4.42
N LEU A 110 18.57 3.80 3.54
CA LEU A 110 17.62 4.41 2.60
C LEU A 110 16.44 5.07 3.34
N MET A 111 15.91 4.42 4.38
CA MET A 111 14.85 5.00 5.20
C MET A 111 15.30 6.29 5.90
N ALA A 112 16.53 6.33 6.41
CA ALA A 112 17.09 7.55 6.99
C ALA A 112 17.16 8.70 5.97
N LYS A 113 17.60 8.42 4.74
CA LYS A 113 17.59 9.42 3.64
C LYS A 113 16.17 9.85 3.28
N ALA A 114 15.23 8.91 3.20
CA ALA A 114 13.83 9.19 2.91
C ALA A 114 13.21 10.15 3.95
N LEU A 115 13.49 9.94 5.24
CA LEU A 115 13.00 10.82 6.31
C LEU A 115 13.69 12.19 6.34
N GLN A 116 14.91 12.31 5.82
CA GLN A 116 15.56 13.61 5.64
C GLN A 116 14.88 14.44 4.53
N GLU A 117 14.51 13.82 3.42
CA GLU A 117 13.82 14.50 2.31
C GLU A 117 12.34 14.74 2.58
N CYS A 118 11.68 13.79 3.25
CA CYS A 118 10.24 13.78 3.50
C CYS A 118 9.93 13.58 5.01
N PRO A 119 10.26 14.55 5.88
CA PRO A 119 10.16 14.39 7.33
C PRO A 119 8.73 14.32 7.86
N ASN A 120 7.74 14.78 7.10
CA ASN A 120 6.33 14.85 7.51
C ASN A 120 5.48 13.74 6.87
N SER A 121 6.11 12.71 6.29
CA SER A 121 5.38 11.64 5.62
C SER A 121 5.04 10.50 6.57
N GLY A 122 3.75 10.33 6.87
CA GLY A 122 3.31 9.27 7.77
C GLY A 122 3.52 7.86 7.23
N ILE A 123 3.44 7.65 5.91
CA ILE A 123 3.74 6.33 5.32
C ILE A 123 5.19 5.90 5.56
N LEU A 124 6.16 6.82 5.43
CA LEU A 124 7.57 6.53 5.70
C LEU A 124 7.81 6.28 7.19
N TRP A 125 7.24 7.12 8.06
CA TRP A 125 7.32 6.93 9.50
C TRP A 125 6.70 5.62 9.96
N SER A 126 5.55 5.24 9.39
CA SER A 126 4.87 3.99 9.72
C SER A 126 5.75 2.78 9.44
N GLU A 127 6.47 2.79 8.31
CA GLU A 127 7.40 1.71 7.93
C GLU A 127 8.70 1.78 8.74
N ALA A 128 9.23 2.99 8.99
CA ALA A 128 10.42 3.20 9.80
C ALA A 128 10.27 2.58 11.20
N VAL A 129 9.08 2.66 11.81
CA VAL A 129 8.79 2.02 13.10
C VAL A 129 8.94 0.50 13.04
N PHE A 130 8.58 -0.17 11.93
CA PHE A 130 8.70 -1.63 11.81
C PHE A 130 10.08 -2.11 11.38
N LEU A 131 10.85 -1.26 10.69
CA LEU A 131 12.24 -1.55 10.31
C LEU A 131 13.19 -1.58 11.51
N GLU A 132 12.93 -0.76 12.53
CA GLU A 132 13.72 -0.76 13.76
C GLU A 132 13.55 -2.06 14.56
N ALA A 133 14.57 -2.37 15.37
CA ALA A 133 14.52 -3.51 16.28
C ALA A 133 13.40 -3.32 17.32
N ARG A 134 12.76 -4.41 17.74
CA ARG A 134 11.59 -4.41 18.65
C ARG A 134 11.72 -3.44 19.85
N PRO A 135 12.85 -3.36 20.58
CA PRO A 135 12.99 -2.44 21.71
C PRO A 135 12.95 -0.96 21.34
N GLN A 136 13.43 -0.61 20.13
CA GLN A 136 13.56 0.76 19.64
C GLN A 136 12.29 1.25 18.93
N ARG A 137 11.36 0.35 18.57
CA ARG A 137 10.11 0.73 17.89
C ARG A 137 9.28 1.73 18.68
N LYS A 138 9.27 1.59 20.02
CA LYS A 138 8.50 2.47 20.91
C LYS A 138 9.01 3.90 20.85
N THR A 139 10.32 4.13 20.97
CA THR A 139 10.90 5.48 20.88
C THR A 139 10.67 6.07 19.49
N LYS A 140 10.91 5.28 18.43
CA LYS A 140 10.67 5.69 17.04
C LYS A 140 9.21 6.09 16.79
N SER A 141 8.25 5.36 17.36
CA SER A 141 6.83 5.66 17.22
C SER A 141 6.42 6.97 17.91
N VAL A 142 7.08 7.33 19.02
CA VAL A 142 6.88 8.63 19.68
C VAL A 142 7.43 9.76 18.83
N ASP A 143 8.59 9.57 18.20
CA ASP A 143 9.15 10.55 17.28
C ASP A 143 8.27 10.72 16.03
N ALA A 144 7.74 9.61 15.49
CA ALA A 144 6.77 9.63 14.40
C ALA A 144 5.51 10.42 14.77
N LEU A 145 4.95 10.19 15.95
CA LEU A 145 3.80 10.96 16.44
C LEU A 145 4.13 12.45 16.52
N LYS A 146 5.25 12.84 17.14
CA LYS A 146 5.66 14.25 17.24
C LYS A 146 5.79 14.96 15.88
N LYS A 147 6.15 14.24 14.82
CA LYS A 147 6.28 14.79 13.47
C LYS A 147 4.97 14.79 12.69
N CYS A 148 4.15 13.76 12.88
CA CYS A 148 2.95 13.47 12.10
C CYS A 148 1.78 13.05 13.03
N GLU A 149 1.34 13.95 13.91
CA GLU A 149 0.39 13.62 15.00
C GLU A 149 -0.98 13.11 14.51
N HIS A 150 -1.46 13.64 13.39
CA HIS A 150 -2.78 13.34 12.84
C HIS A 150 -2.73 12.45 11.59
N ASP A 151 -1.59 11.82 11.31
CA ASP A 151 -1.48 10.94 10.13
C ASP A 151 -2.01 9.52 10.46
N PRO A 152 -2.97 9.00 9.67
CA PRO A 152 -3.60 7.73 9.97
C PRO A 152 -2.66 6.52 9.81
N HIS A 153 -1.63 6.60 8.96
CA HIS A 153 -0.64 5.51 8.84
C HIS A 153 0.25 5.41 10.09
N VAL A 154 0.59 6.54 10.70
CA VAL A 154 1.37 6.57 11.95
C VAL A 154 0.54 6.03 13.12
N LEU A 155 -0.71 6.44 13.23
CA LEU A 155 -1.64 5.92 14.25
C LEU A 155 -1.85 4.41 14.09
N LEU A 156 -2.01 3.95 12.85
CA LEU A 156 -2.10 2.53 12.53
C LEU A 156 -0.83 1.77 12.91
N ALA A 157 0.35 2.35 12.70
CA ALA A 157 1.61 1.76 13.12
C ALA A 157 1.72 1.64 14.65
N VAL A 158 1.28 2.66 15.39
CA VAL A 158 1.23 2.64 16.86
C VAL A 158 0.22 1.60 17.37
N ALA A 159 -0.95 1.48 16.75
CA ALA A 159 -1.94 0.46 17.10
C ALA A 159 -1.38 -0.95 16.90
N LYS A 160 -0.73 -1.20 15.74
CA LYS A 160 -0.01 -2.45 15.45
C LYS A 160 1.14 -2.72 16.43
N LEU A 161 1.86 -1.68 16.88
CA LEU A 161 2.91 -1.82 17.89
C LEU A 161 2.32 -2.28 19.23
N PHE A 162 1.26 -1.65 19.72
CA PHE A 162 0.60 -2.09 20.96
C PHE A 162 0.00 -3.50 20.85
N TRP A 163 -0.51 -3.86 19.68
CA TRP A 163 -0.97 -5.21 19.40
C TRP A 163 0.19 -6.21 19.47
N SER A 164 1.35 -5.88 18.90
CA SER A 164 2.56 -6.73 19.00
C SER A 164 3.10 -6.88 20.42
N GLU A 165 2.94 -5.85 21.26
CA GLU A 165 3.27 -5.89 22.69
C GLU A 165 2.18 -6.57 23.56
N ARG A 166 1.12 -7.10 22.94
CA ARG A 166 -0.05 -7.74 23.59
C ARG A 166 -0.84 -6.83 24.53
N LYS A 167 -0.73 -5.50 24.37
CA LYS A 167 -1.49 -4.50 25.14
C LYS A 167 -2.83 -4.24 24.48
N ILE A 168 -3.74 -5.20 24.60
CA ILE A 168 -5.03 -5.23 23.89
C ILE A 168 -5.92 -4.00 24.12
N THR A 169 -6.03 -3.52 25.36
CA THR A 169 -6.89 -2.37 25.70
C THR A 169 -6.42 -1.09 25.02
N LYS A 170 -5.11 -0.82 25.08
CA LYS A 170 -4.50 0.32 24.40
C LYS A 170 -4.56 0.15 22.88
N ALA A 171 -4.24 -1.04 22.36
CA ALA A 171 -4.32 -1.30 20.92
C ALA A 171 -5.70 -0.95 20.36
N ARG A 172 -6.77 -1.38 21.03
CA ARG A 172 -8.16 -1.05 20.66
C ARG A 172 -8.44 0.46 20.66
N GLU A 173 -8.02 1.18 21.69
CA GLU A 173 -8.16 2.65 21.74
C GLU A 173 -7.46 3.32 20.55
N TRP A 174 -6.25 2.88 20.21
CA TRP A 174 -5.50 3.41 19.07
C TRP A 174 -6.12 3.03 17.73
N PHE A 175 -6.71 1.83 17.59
CA PHE A 175 -7.46 1.46 16.39
C PHE A 175 -8.71 2.35 16.23
N HIS A 176 -9.50 2.55 17.28
CA HIS A 176 -10.64 3.47 17.24
C HIS A 176 -10.22 4.89 16.88
N ARG A 177 -9.09 5.37 17.43
CA ARG A 177 -8.53 6.68 17.08
C ARG A 177 -8.12 6.77 15.61
N THR A 178 -7.50 5.71 15.09
CA THR A 178 -7.06 5.64 13.69
C THR A 178 -8.24 5.77 12.73
N VAL A 179 -9.26 4.92 12.89
CA VAL A 179 -10.44 4.92 12.01
C VAL A 179 -11.35 6.14 12.18
N LYS A 180 -11.23 6.86 13.29
CA LYS A 180 -11.95 8.12 13.53
C LYS A 180 -11.28 9.31 12.84
N ILE A 181 -9.94 9.31 12.78
CA ILE A 181 -9.18 10.38 12.12
C ILE A 181 -9.30 10.25 10.60
N ASP A 182 -9.10 9.04 10.08
CA ASP A 182 -9.33 8.76 8.67
C ASP A 182 -10.05 7.42 8.51
N SER A 183 -11.33 7.51 8.14
CA SER A 183 -12.17 6.36 7.87
C SER A 183 -12.04 5.85 6.43
N ASP A 184 -11.37 6.57 5.54
CA ASP A 184 -11.20 6.20 4.13
C ASP A 184 -10.01 5.24 3.90
N LEU A 185 -9.16 5.07 4.92
CA LEU A 185 -8.01 4.18 4.90
C LEU A 185 -8.42 2.73 5.19
N GLY A 186 -8.58 1.94 4.13
CA GLY A 186 -9.02 0.53 4.17
C GLY A 186 -8.07 -0.40 4.91
N ASP A 187 -6.76 -0.13 4.88
CA ASP A 187 -5.79 -0.93 5.63
C ASP A 187 -6.04 -0.85 7.14
N ALA A 188 -6.46 0.31 7.68
CA ALA A 188 -6.76 0.48 9.09
C ALA A 188 -7.94 -0.38 9.51
N TRP A 189 -9.01 -0.41 8.71
CA TRP A 189 -10.14 -1.30 8.93
C TRP A 189 -9.72 -2.77 8.87
N ALA A 190 -8.89 -3.16 7.91
CA ALA A 190 -8.44 -4.54 7.78
C ALA A 190 -7.62 -5.02 8.98
N PHE A 191 -6.68 -4.21 9.48
CA PHE A 191 -5.94 -4.52 10.70
C PHE A 191 -6.84 -4.49 11.94
N PHE A 192 -7.79 -3.56 12.01
CA PHE A 192 -8.70 -3.45 13.14
C PHE A 192 -9.65 -4.66 13.23
N TYR A 193 -10.25 -5.07 12.10
CA TYR A 193 -11.08 -6.26 12.03
C TYR A 193 -10.30 -7.51 12.39
N LYS A 194 -9.06 -7.64 11.89
CA LYS A 194 -8.19 -8.76 12.27
C LYS A 194 -7.84 -8.79 13.75
N PHE A 195 -7.62 -7.62 14.36
CA PHE A 195 -7.38 -7.50 15.80
C PHE A 195 -8.59 -7.98 16.61
N GLU A 196 -9.80 -7.57 16.24
CA GLU A 196 -11.03 -8.00 16.93
C GLU A 196 -11.37 -9.47 16.68
N LEU A 197 -11.01 -10.04 15.52
CA LEU A 197 -11.10 -11.49 15.30
C LEU A 197 -10.21 -12.29 16.28
N GLN A 198 -9.09 -11.72 16.72
CA GLN A 198 -8.16 -12.40 17.61
C GLN A 198 -8.43 -12.14 19.11
N HIS A 199 -8.97 -10.97 19.46
CA HIS A 199 -9.05 -10.49 20.85
C HIS A 199 -10.39 -9.87 21.25
N GLY A 200 -11.35 -9.78 20.32
CA GLY A 200 -12.66 -9.16 20.52
C GLY A 200 -13.81 -10.16 20.65
N THR A 201 -14.97 -9.66 21.07
CA THR A 201 -16.24 -10.39 21.05
C THR A 201 -16.86 -10.36 19.64
N GLU A 202 -17.81 -11.25 19.36
CA GLU A 202 -18.52 -11.27 18.08
C GLU A 202 -19.24 -9.94 17.81
N GLU A 203 -19.81 -9.30 18.84
CA GLU A 203 -20.42 -7.97 18.73
C GLU A 203 -19.43 -6.89 18.26
N GLN A 204 -18.20 -6.92 18.77
CA GLN A 204 -17.15 -5.98 18.37
C GLN A 204 -16.72 -6.20 16.93
N GLN A 205 -16.64 -7.46 16.49
CA GLN A 205 -16.33 -7.80 15.10
C GLN A 205 -17.40 -7.28 14.13
N GLU A 206 -18.68 -7.42 14.50
CA GLU A 206 -19.78 -6.86 13.73
C GLU A 206 -19.77 -5.33 13.72
N GLU A 207 -19.45 -4.69 14.84
CA GLU A 207 -19.34 -3.23 14.91
C GLU A 207 -18.30 -2.70 13.92
N VAL A 208 -17.10 -3.29 13.91
CA VAL A 208 -16.02 -2.89 12.99
C VAL A 208 -16.46 -3.07 11.54
N ARG A 209 -17.14 -4.18 11.22
CA ARG A 209 -17.64 -4.45 9.88
C ARG A 209 -18.69 -3.42 9.45
N LYS A 210 -19.71 -3.16 10.28
CA LYS A 210 -20.76 -2.17 9.99
C LYS A 210 -20.18 -0.77 9.79
N ARG A 211 -19.21 -0.39 10.62
CA ARG A 211 -18.53 0.91 10.50
C ARG A 211 -17.68 1.01 9.23
N CYS A 212 -17.00 -0.06 8.84
CA CYS A 212 -16.26 -0.12 7.58
C CYS A 212 -17.19 -0.03 6.36
N GLU A 213 -18.33 -0.72 6.38
CA GLU A 213 -19.34 -0.65 5.32
C GLU A 213 -19.92 0.76 5.18
N ASN A 214 -20.15 1.46 6.30
CA ASN A 214 -20.62 2.86 6.28
C ASN A 214 -19.56 3.86 5.80
N ALA A 215 -18.28 3.58 6.03
CA ALA A 215 -17.18 4.47 5.68
C ALA A 215 -16.72 4.35 4.22
N GLU A 216 -17.01 3.22 3.56
CA GLU A 216 -16.62 2.90 2.19
C GLU A 216 -15.16 3.23 1.82
N PRO A 217 -14.15 2.63 2.50
CA PRO A 217 -12.77 3.01 2.30
C PRO A 217 -12.27 2.73 0.88
N ARG A 218 -11.51 3.68 0.33
CA ARG A 218 -10.96 3.63 -1.04
C ARG A 218 -9.44 3.60 -1.07
N HIS A 219 -8.80 4.04 0.00
CA HIS A 219 -7.35 4.13 0.11
C HIS A 219 -6.78 2.99 0.96
N GLY A 220 -5.46 2.81 0.92
CA GLY A 220 -4.78 1.67 1.54
C GLY A 220 -4.21 0.74 0.48
N GLU A 221 -3.00 0.25 0.72
CA GLU A 221 -2.26 -0.55 -0.24
C GLU A 221 -2.74 -1.99 -0.26
N LEU A 222 -2.99 -2.59 0.92
CA LEU A 222 -3.53 -3.94 1.02
C LEU A 222 -4.99 -3.96 0.55
N TRP A 223 -5.75 -2.92 0.92
CA TRP A 223 -7.11 -2.72 0.46
C TRP A 223 -7.18 -2.56 -1.06
N CYS A 224 -6.35 -1.67 -1.64
CA CYS A 224 -6.27 -1.50 -3.08
C CYS A 224 -5.82 -2.76 -3.80
N ALA A 225 -4.91 -3.55 -3.21
CA ALA A 225 -4.48 -4.81 -3.80
C ALA A 225 -5.66 -5.78 -3.95
N VAL A 226 -6.47 -5.98 -2.91
CA VAL A 226 -7.62 -6.90 -2.95
C VAL A 226 -8.79 -6.35 -3.76
N SER A 227 -9.11 -5.06 -3.63
CA SER A 227 -10.26 -4.43 -4.31
C SER A 227 -10.03 -4.24 -5.81
N LYS A 228 -8.77 -4.08 -6.25
CA LYS A 228 -8.40 -3.99 -7.66
C LYS A 228 -8.12 -5.35 -8.29
N ASP A 229 -8.06 -6.42 -7.49
CA ASP A 229 -8.03 -7.78 -8.03
C ASP A 229 -9.33 -8.05 -8.80
N ILE A 230 -9.18 -8.49 -10.05
CA ILE A 230 -10.27 -8.65 -11.01
C ILE A 230 -11.35 -9.61 -10.48
N THR A 231 -10.94 -10.66 -9.78
CA THR A 231 -11.82 -11.68 -9.19
C THR A 231 -12.75 -11.14 -8.10
N ASN A 232 -12.38 -10.01 -7.49
CA ASN A 232 -13.09 -9.44 -6.34
C ASN A 232 -13.88 -8.18 -6.70
N TRP A 233 -13.88 -7.77 -7.97
CA TRP A 233 -14.47 -6.50 -8.44
C TRP A 233 -15.96 -6.33 -8.11
N GLN A 234 -16.73 -7.42 -8.12
CA GLN A 234 -18.18 -7.38 -7.82
C GLN A 234 -18.53 -7.66 -6.35
N ARG A 235 -17.54 -7.90 -5.49
CA ARG A 235 -17.80 -8.25 -4.09
C ARG A 235 -18.16 -7.01 -3.26
N LYS A 236 -18.98 -7.23 -2.23
CA LYS A 236 -19.34 -6.19 -1.27
C LYS A 236 -18.14 -5.80 -0.40
N ILE A 237 -18.15 -4.57 0.12
CA ILE A 237 -17.08 -4.01 0.96
C ILE A 237 -16.80 -4.89 2.19
N GLY A 238 -17.84 -5.43 2.84
CA GLY A 238 -17.67 -6.36 3.95
C GLY A 238 -16.92 -7.64 3.60
N GLU A 239 -17.08 -8.18 2.38
CA GLU A 239 -16.33 -9.35 1.93
C GLU A 239 -14.87 -8.99 1.60
N ILE A 240 -14.65 -7.82 1.00
CA ILE A 240 -13.30 -7.30 0.73
C ILE A 240 -12.54 -7.15 2.05
N LEU A 241 -13.19 -6.62 3.11
CA LEU A 241 -12.59 -6.50 4.43
C LEU A 241 -12.12 -7.84 4.99
N VAL A 242 -12.96 -8.88 4.91
CA VAL A 242 -12.60 -10.23 5.36
C VAL A 242 -11.42 -10.79 4.57
N LEU A 243 -11.41 -10.60 3.24
CA LEU A 243 -10.32 -11.05 2.38
C LEU A 243 -8.99 -10.34 2.69
N VAL A 244 -9.02 -9.02 2.90
CA VAL A 244 -7.82 -8.25 3.27
C VAL A 244 -7.33 -8.71 4.65
N ALA A 245 -8.22 -8.86 5.63
CA ALA A 245 -7.87 -9.33 6.97
C ALA A 245 -7.24 -10.74 6.95
N ALA A 246 -7.74 -11.64 6.10
CA ALA A 246 -7.19 -12.98 5.93
C ALA A 246 -5.79 -12.99 5.27
N ARG A 247 -5.52 -12.05 4.35
CA ARG A 247 -4.20 -11.95 3.67
C ARG A 247 -3.09 -11.41 4.57
N ILE A 248 -3.43 -10.66 5.61
CA ILE A 248 -2.43 -10.16 6.57
C ILE A 248 -1.81 -11.38 7.26
N LYS A 249 -0.48 -11.50 7.29
CA LYS A 249 0.21 -12.51 8.12
C LYS A 249 0.41 -11.95 9.53
N ASN A 250 0.20 -12.76 10.57
CA ASN A 250 0.44 -12.38 11.98
C ASN A 250 1.93 -12.33 12.33
N THR A 251 2.76 -11.79 11.44
CA THR A 251 4.21 -11.68 11.63
C THR A 251 4.51 -10.27 12.16
N PHE A 252 4.46 -10.12 13.48
CA PHE A 252 5.03 -8.97 14.20
C PHE A 252 6.45 -9.27 14.69
#